data_AF-A0A523I8L9-F1
#
_entry.id   AF-A0A523I8L9-F1
#
_cell.length_a   1.000
_cell.length_b   1.000
_cell.length_c   1.000
_cell.angle_alpha   90.00
_cell.angle_beta   90.00
_cell.angle_gamma   90.00
#
_symmetry.space_group_name_H-M   'P 1'
#
loop_
_entity.id
_entity.type
_entity.pdbx_description
1 polymer ?
#
loop_
_entity_poly.entity_id
_entity_poly.type
_entity_poly.pdbx_seq_one_letter_code
_entity_poly.pdbx_strand_id
1 'polypeptide(L)'
;MFNLKFRILLIALFLLTGNLFAQSFSKYAGEFLSLGVGSRSLGMGSAYVSVARDVSAGYWNPAGLAFINYPEIMLMHSRQFSGVVNYDYGGVGLPVGNR
;
A
#
# COMPACT_ATOMS: atom_id res chain seq x y z
N MET A 1 -21.61 -35.88 -33.88
CA MET A 1 -21.99 -34.59 -34.50
C MET A 1 -22.98 -33.89 -33.57
N PHE A 2 -22.59 -32.81 -32.87
CA PHE A 2 -23.48 -32.16 -31.89
C PHE A 2 -24.69 -31.51 -32.58
N ASN A 3 -25.89 -31.78 -32.06
CA ASN A 3 -27.16 -31.30 -32.60
C ASN A 3 -27.27 -29.76 -32.56
N LEU A 4 -27.89 -29.15 -33.58
CA LEU A 4 -28.02 -27.69 -33.70
C LEU A 4 -28.67 -27.03 -32.47
N LYS A 5 -29.66 -27.69 -31.87
CA LYS A 5 -30.32 -27.25 -30.63
C LYS A 5 -29.35 -27.13 -29.45
N PHE A 6 -28.37 -28.02 -29.36
CA PHE A 6 -27.35 -28.02 -28.32
C PHE A 6 -26.39 -26.83 -28.48
N ARG A 7 -26.05 -26.47 -29.73
CA ARG A 7 -25.23 -25.28 -30.01
C ARG A 7 -25.95 -23.98 -29.66
N ILE A 8 -27.24 -23.90 -29.95
CA ILE A 8 -28.08 -22.73 -29.61
C ILE A 8 -28.18 -22.55 -28.08
N LEU A 9 -28.36 -23.66 -27.34
CA LEU A 9 -28.42 -23.65 -25.88
C LEU A 9 -27.12 -23.11 -25.26
N LEU A 10 -25.96 -23.53 -25.78
CA LEU A 10 -24.66 -23.07 -25.30
C LEU A 10 -24.43 -21.57 -25.56
N ILE A 11 -24.85 -21.08 -26.72
CA ILE A 11 -24.76 -19.65 -27.06
C ILE A 11 -25.67 -18.82 -26.15
N ALA A 12 -26.90 -19.29 -25.89
CA ALA A 12 -27.81 -18.63 -24.98
C ALA A 12 -27.24 -18.57 -23.56
N LEU A 13 -26.67 -19.67 -23.06
CA LEU A 13 -26.07 -19.72 -21.73
C LEU A 13 -24.87 -18.76 -21.59
N PHE A 14 -24.04 -18.64 -22.63
CA PHE A 14 -22.91 -17.72 -22.67
C PHE A 14 -23.36 -16.24 -22.66
N LEU A 15 -24.45 -15.92 -23.37
CA LEU A 15 -25.02 -14.58 -23.41
C LEU A 15 -25.65 -14.16 -22.08
N LEU A 16 -26.15 -15.10 -21.28
CA LEU A 16 -26.73 -14.84 -19.96
C LEU A 16 -25.68 -14.48 -18.87
N THR A 17 -24.40 -14.79 -19.08
CA THR A 17 -23.33 -14.51 -18.09
C THR A 17 -22.72 -13.09 -18.17
N GLY A 18 -23.17 -12.25 -19.11
CA GLY A 18 -22.48 -11.01 -19.47
C GLY A 18 -22.55 -9.83 -18.49
N ASN A 19 -23.38 -9.87 -17.44
CA ASN A 19 -23.61 -8.70 -16.57
C ASN A 19 -23.61 -9.03 -15.06
N LEU A 20 -22.62 -9.79 -14.59
CA LEU A 20 -22.37 -9.93 -13.16
C LEU A 20 -21.45 -8.80 -12.69
N PHE A 21 -22.02 -7.66 -12.27
CA PHE A 21 -21.31 -6.59 -11.57
C PHE A 21 -20.97 -6.98 -10.12
N ALA A 22 -20.32 -8.13 -9.91
CA ALA A 22 -19.97 -8.63 -8.57
C ALA A 22 -18.70 -7.98 -7.98
N GLN A 23 -17.98 -7.16 -8.77
CA GLN A 23 -16.70 -6.59 -8.38
C GLN A 23 -16.80 -5.07 -8.27
N SER A 24 -17.10 -4.56 -7.07
CA SER A 24 -16.87 -3.16 -6.75
C SER A 24 -15.36 -2.98 -6.51
N PHE A 25 -14.65 -2.44 -7.49
CA PHE A 25 -13.20 -2.23 -7.41
C PHE A 25 -12.86 -1.00 -6.55
N SER A 26 -12.71 -1.19 -5.24
CA SER A 26 -11.91 -0.30 -4.40
C SER A 26 -10.46 -0.81 -4.37
N LYS A 27 -9.78 -0.83 -5.52
CA LYS A 27 -8.48 -1.53 -5.66
C LYS A 27 -7.29 -0.74 -5.13
N TYR A 28 -7.41 0.58 -5.08
CA TYR A 28 -6.26 1.48 -4.90
C TYR A 28 -6.36 2.34 -3.63
N ALA A 29 -7.46 2.23 -2.88
CA ALA A 29 -7.61 2.89 -1.60
C ALA A 29 -6.62 2.26 -0.60
N GLY A 30 -5.52 2.97 -0.32
CA GLY A 30 -4.48 2.50 0.61
C GLY A 30 -3.26 1.87 -0.04
N GLU A 31 -3.15 1.81 -1.37
CA GLU A 31 -1.94 1.29 -2.04
C GLU A 31 -0.68 2.11 -1.69
N PHE A 32 -0.84 3.36 -1.29
CA PHE A 32 0.27 4.18 -0.78
C PHE A 32 0.89 3.63 0.53
N LEU A 33 0.17 2.79 1.29
CA LEU A 33 0.73 2.10 2.48
C LEU A 33 1.64 0.92 2.11
N SER A 34 1.61 0.42 0.87
CA SER A 34 2.53 -0.64 0.43
C SER A 34 3.80 -0.08 -0.22
N LEU A 35 3.84 1.22 -0.57
CA LEU A 35 5.01 1.88 -1.16
C LEU A 35 6.20 1.97 -0.20
N GLY A 36 5.96 2.03 1.11
CA GLY A 36 6.99 2.19 2.14
C GLY A 36 7.42 3.64 2.36
N VAL A 37 7.94 3.93 3.55
CA VAL A 37 8.39 5.28 3.95
C VAL A 37 9.81 5.27 4.51
N GLY A 38 10.65 6.18 4.02
CA GLY A 38 12.01 6.43 4.47
C GLY A 38 13.07 5.81 3.57
N SER A 39 14.16 6.52 3.29
CA SER A 39 15.24 6.01 2.45
C SER A 39 15.93 4.77 3.03
N ARG A 40 16.07 4.70 4.37
CA ARG A 40 16.70 3.57 5.07
C ARG A 40 15.86 2.29 4.98
N SER A 41 14.54 2.40 5.16
CA SER A 41 13.63 1.25 5.07
C SER A 41 13.55 0.74 3.64
N LEU A 42 13.44 1.63 2.65
CA LEU A 42 13.41 1.31 1.23
C LEU A 42 14.74 0.69 0.76
N GLY A 43 15.88 1.20 1.24
CA GLY A 43 17.21 0.63 0.95
C GLY A 43 17.41 -0.79 1.48
N MET A 44 16.63 -1.20 2.49
CA MET A 44 16.61 -2.57 3.00
C MET A 44 15.49 -3.43 2.38
N GLY A 45 14.91 -2.99 1.26
CA GLY A 45 13.82 -3.71 0.60
C GLY A 45 12.57 -3.83 1.46
N SER A 46 12.25 -2.77 2.22
CA SER A 46 11.10 -2.70 3.14
C SER A 46 11.20 -3.62 4.38
N ALA A 47 12.36 -4.18 4.68
CA ALA A 47 12.62 -4.96 5.89
C ALA A 47 12.98 -4.05 7.10
N TYR A 48 12.05 -3.21 7.57
CA TYR A 48 12.32 -2.18 8.61
C TYR A 48 11.61 -2.36 9.96
N VAL A 49 10.58 -3.19 10.03
CA VAL A 49 9.60 -3.22 11.16
C VAL A 49 10.26 -3.36 12.55
N SER A 50 11.27 -4.22 12.70
CA SER A 50 11.92 -4.48 13.99
C SER A 50 12.96 -3.45 14.40
N VAL A 51 13.49 -2.68 13.44
CA VAL A 51 14.58 -1.72 13.66
C VAL A 51 14.11 -0.26 13.61
N ALA A 52 12.81 -0.03 13.38
CA ALA A 52 12.21 1.29 13.37
C ALA A 52 12.29 1.94 14.76
N ARG A 53 13.17 2.93 14.92
CA ARG A 53 13.44 3.62 16.20
C ARG A 53 13.59 5.14 16.04
N ASP A 54 13.06 5.68 14.94
CA ASP A 54 13.06 7.09 14.56
C ASP A 54 11.64 7.51 14.15
N VAL A 55 11.44 8.75 13.68
CA VAL A 55 10.13 9.28 13.22
C VAL A 55 9.36 8.33 12.29
N SER A 56 10.05 7.56 11.43
CA SER A 56 9.39 6.61 10.52
C SER A 56 8.72 5.44 11.24
N ALA A 57 9.01 5.23 12.54
CA ALA A 57 8.32 4.25 13.38
C ALA A 57 6.80 4.49 13.42
N GLY A 58 6.33 5.73 13.25
CA GLY A 58 4.89 5.99 13.11
C GLY A 58 4.24 5.26 11.93
N TYR A 59 4.99 4.99 10.86
CA TYR A 59 4.54 4.20 9.71
C TYR A 59 4.81 2.70 9.86
N TRP A 60 6.01 2.33 10.36
CA TRP A 60 6.46 0.92 10.38
C TRP A 60 6.09 0.14 11.64
N ASN A 61 6.23 0.75 12.82
CA ASN A 61 5.98 0.14 14.12
C ASN A 61 5.92 1.22 15.21
N PRO A 62 4.71 1.65 15.63
CA PRO A 62 4.56 2.75 16.59
C PRO A 62 5.25 2.50 17.94
N ALA A 63 5.48 1.24 18.35
CA ALA A 63 6.24 0.93 19.56
C ALA A 63 7.70 1.45 19.49
N GLY A 64 8.23 1.62 18.27
CA GLY A 64 9.54 2.20 18.02
C GLY A 64 9.69 3.66 18.44
N LEU A 65 8.59 4.43 18.50
CA LEU A 65 8.59 5.83 18.96
C LEU A 65 9.04 5.94 20.43
N ALA A 66 8.90 4.86 21.20
CA ALA A 66 9.44 4.75 22.55
C ALA A 66 10.98 4.80 22.59
N PHE A 67 11.70 4.80 21.48
CA PHE A 67 13.16 4.90 21.48
C PHE A 67 13.69 6.25 20.99
N ILE A 68 12.80 7.19 20.64
CA ILE A 68 13.17 8.56 20.29
C ILE A 68 13.53 9.32 21.58
N ASN A 69 14.71 9.93 21.60
CA ASN A 69 15.26 10.64 22.78
C ASN A 69 15.30 12.16 22.61
N TYR A 70 15.13 12.66 21.39
CA TYR A 70 15.11 14.09 21.07
C TYR A 70 14.09 14.35 19.97
N PRO A 71 13.57 15.59 19.81
CA PRO A 71 12.68 15.93 18.71
C PRO A 71 13.29 15.60 17.35
N GLU A 72 12.57 14.86 16.52
CA GLU A 72 13.00 14.47 15.17
C GLU A 72 11.94 14.86 14.12
N ILE A 73 12.41 15.18 12.91
CA ILE A 73 11.54 15.48 11.76
C ILE A 73 12.02 14.62 10.59
N MET A 74 11.08 14.06 9.83
CA MET A 74 11.34 13.32 8.60
C MET A 74 10.49 13.84 7.46
N LEU A 75 11.13 14.04 6.31
CA LEU A 75 10.47 14.36 5.04
C LEU A 75 10.98 13.38 3.98
N MET A 76 10.08 12.91 3.11
CA MET A 76 10.39 12.04 1.99
C MET A 76 9.62 12.52 0.75
N HIS A 77 10.31 12.52 -0.38
CA HIS A 77 9.73 12.72 -1.70
C HIS A 77 10.18 11.56 -2.59
N SER A 78 9.23 10.88 -3.23
CA SER A 78 9.49 9.78 -4.16
C SER A 78 8.73 9.99 -5.46
N ARG A 79 9.42 9.74 -6.58
CA ARG A 79 8.83 9.80 -7.92
C ARG A 79 9.04 8.46 -8.61
N GLN A 80 7.94 7.83 -9.00
CA GLN A 80 7.93 6.56 -9.72
C GLN A 80 7.35 6.76 -11.12
N PHE A 81 7.67 5.84 -12.03
CA PHE A 81 7.17 5.83 -13.41
C PHE A 81 7.31 7.17 -14.14
N SER A 82 8.51 7.75 -14.12
CA SER A 82 8.79 9.06 -14.75
C SER A 82 7.91 10.21 -14.23
N GLY A 83 7.48 10.15 -12.97
CA GLY A 83 6.72 11.22 -12.30
C GLY A 83 5.20 11.08 -12.40
N VAL A 84 4.69 9.99 -12.97
CA VAL A 84 3.25 9.67 -12.99
C VAL A 84 2.74 9.41 -11.57
N VAL A 85 3.58 8.81 -10.71
CA VAL A 85 3.25 8.56 -9.30
C VAL A 85 4.22 9.33 -8.43
N ASN A 86 3.70 10.28 -7.67
CA ASN A 86 4.44 11.06 -6.68
C ASN A 86 3.93 10.68 -5.29
N TYR A 87 4.85 10.35 -4.39
CA TYR A 87 4.53 9.97 -3.02
C TYR A 87 5.39 10.76 -2.05
N ASP A 88 4.71 11.57 -1.24
CA ASP A 88 5.32 12.43 -0.24
C ASP A 88 4.92 11.97 1.16
N TYR A 89 5.89 11.96 2.07
CA TYR A 89 5.67 11.67 3.48
C TYR A 89 6.32 12.74 4.34
N GLY A 90 5.61 13.15 5.39
CA GLY A 90 6.12 14.03 6.42
C GLY A 90 5.73 13.52 7.80
N GLY A 91 6.67 13.57 8.74
CA GLY A 91 6.45 13.15 10.12
C GLY A 91 7.28 13.96 11.10
N VAL A 92 6.75 14.07 12.32
CA VAL A 92 7.44 14.68 13.47
C VAL A 92 7.33 13.74 14.65
N GLY A 93 8.46 13.45 15.29
CA GLY A 93 8.54 12.67 16.52
C GLY A 93 8.94 13.56 17.68
N LEU A 94 8.11 13.62 18.72
CA LEU A 94 8.39 14.35 19.96
C LEU A 94 8.46 13.36 21.12
N PRO A 95 9.55 13.32 21.90
CA PRO A 95 9.59 12.53 23.13
C PRO A 95 8.73 13.21 24.21
N VAL A 96 7.65 12.53 24.65
CA VAL A 96 6.67 13.07 25.62
C VAL A 96 6.84 12.46 27.02
N GLY A 97 7.98 11.85 27.33
CA GLY A 97 8.22 11.22 28.62
C GLY A 97 9.67 11.34 29.08
N ASN A 98 9.87 11.49 30.38
CA ASN A 98 11.18 11.40 31.01
C ASN A 98 11.54 9.92 31.12
N ARG A 99 12.51 9.47 30.32
CA ARG A 99 13.21 8.21 30.57
C ARG A 99 14.41 8.47 31.46
#